data_AF-A0A965NTC4-F1
#
_entry.id   AF-A0A965NTC4-F1
#
_cell.length_a   1.000
_cell.length_b   1.000
_cell.length_c   1.000
_cell.angle_alpha   90.00
_cell.angle_beta   90.00
_cell.angle_gamma   90.00
#
_symmetry.space_group_name_H-M   'P 1'
#
loop_
_entity.id
_entity.type
_entity.pdbx_description
1 polymer ?
#
loop_
_entity_poly.entity_id
_entity_poly.type
_entity_poly.pdbx_seq_one_letter_code
_entity_poly.pdbx_strand_id
1 'polypeptide(L)'
;QKHKIAPQDKFMNNFEMAISEWKEGRKVKKIIGYDCGESHRIKNYDDDKYEFWYPLVDWGWYREDCVNAIVREGLPKPNKSACFFCPSTKIKEIKELYDTEPELIAKAIFMEDNAELTQIKGLGRNYSWREVIDYYERQTDMFKCSPEISCDCFE
;
A
#
# COMPACT_ATOMS: atom_id res chain seq x y z
N GLN A 1 10.28 -4.06 16.65
CA GLN A 1 8.93 -4.19 16.05
C GLN A 1 7.82 -3.72 17.02
N LYS A 2 8.01 -2.58 17.70
CA LYS A 2 7.16 -2.12 18.82
C LYS A 2 5.71 -1.78 18.43
N HIS A 3 5.49 -1.29 17.21
CA HIS A 3 4.20 -0.70 16.83
C HIS A 3 3.24 -1.68 16.12
N LYS A 4 3.72 -2.84 15.67
CA LYS A 4 2.89 -3.85 15.00
C LYS A 4 2.72 -5.11 15.82
N ILE A 5 3.81 -5.61 16.41
CA ILE A 5 3.80 -6.89 17.13
C ILE A 5 3.29 -6.72 18.55
N ALA A 6 3.75 -5.70 19.30
CA ALA A 6 3.32 -5.52 20.69
C ALA A 6 1.79 -5.38 20.86
N PRO A 7 1.05 -4.65 20.01
CA PRO A 7 -0.40 -4.61 20.10
C PRO A 7 -1.07 -5.96 19.81
N GLN A 8 -0.56 -6.71 18.82
CA GLN A 8 -1.06 -8.06 18.49
C GLN A 8 -0.80 -9.04 19.64
N ASP A 9 0.41 -9.03 20.18
CA ASP A 9 0.76 -9.88 21.32
C ASP A 9 -0.06 -9.51 22.55
N LYS A 10 -0.26 -8.21 22.82
CA LYS A 10 -1.14 -7.77 23.90
C LYS A 10 -2.55 -8.31 23.71
N PHE A 11 -3.12 -8.20 22.51
CA PHE A 11 -4.45 -8.74 22.23
C PHE A 11 -4.50 -10.26 22.46
N MET A 12 -3.58 -11.01 21.84
CA MET A 12 -3.58 -12.47 21.92
C MET A 12 -3.32 -12.98 23.35
N ASN A 13 -2.49 -12.31 24.14
CA ASN A 13 -2.24 -12.67 25.55
C ASN A 13 -3.44 -12.38 26.48
N ASN A 14 -4.45 -11.65 26.01
CA ASN A 14 -5.69 -11.39 26.76
C ASN A 14 -6.90 -12.07 26.10
N PHE A 15 -6.69 -12.85 25.04
CA PHE A 15 -7.77 -13.50 24.31
C PHE A 15 -7.99 -14.91 24.87
N GLU A 16 -9.14 -15.14 25.49
CA GLU A 16 -9.43 -16.38 26.24
C GLU A 16 -9.20 -17.65 25.43
N MET A 17 -9.62 -17.66 24.15
CA MET A 17 -9.43 -18.82 23.28
C MET A 17 -7.95 -19.12 23.03
N ALA A 18 -7.12 -18.10 22.79
CA ALA A 18 -5.69 -18.30 22.62
C ALA A 18 -5.02 -18.79 23.91
N ILE A 19 -5.42 -18.23 25.05
CA ILE A 19 -4.92 -18.65 26.36
C ILE A 19 -5.26 -20.12 26.64
N SER A 20 -6.48 -20.57 26.32
CA SER A 20 -6.90 -21.97 26.48
C SER A 20 -6.05 -22.91 25.65
N GLU A 21 -5.85 -22.61 24.37
CA GLU A 21 -5.00 -23.39 23.47
C GLU A 21 -3.58 -23.54 24.01
N TRP A 22 -2.98 -22.43 24.47
CA TRP A 22 -1.62 -22.46 25.02
C TRP A 22 -1.52 -23.21 26.35
N LYS A 23 -2.55 -23.14 27.22
CA LYS A 23 -2.60 -23.92 28.47
C LYS A 23 -2.64 -25.42 28.21
N GLU A 24 -3.26 -25.83 27.12
CA GLU A 24 -3.32 -27.23 26.68
C GLU A 24 -2.08 -27.65 25.86
N GLY A 25 -1.07 -26.77 25.76
CA GLY A 25 0.17 -27.03 25.04
C GLY A 25 0.05 -26.97 23.50
N ARG A 26 -1.08 -26.48 22.97
CA ARG A 26 -1.29 -26.28 21.54
C ARG A 26 -0.81 -24.90 21.10
N LYS A 27 -0.54 -24.76 19.80
CA LYS A 27 -0.12 -23.49 19.17
C LYS A 27 -1.27 -22.90 18.35
N VAL A 28 -1.37 -21.58 18.35
CA VAL A 28 -2.35 -20.85 17.54
C VAL A 28 -1.82 -20.71 16.10
N LYS A 29 -2.62 -21.11 15.11
CA LYS A 29 -2.23 -21.03 13.70
C LYS A 29 -2.42 -19.62 13.13
N LYS A 30 -1.33 -18.97 12.70
CA LYS A 30 -1.32 -17.70 11.98
C LYS A 30 -1.28 -17.94 10.48
N ILE A 31 -2.37 -17.61 9.80
CA ILE A 31 -2.53 -17.78 8.35
C ILE A 31 -2.12 -16.47 7.66
N ILE A 32 -1.11 -16.52 6.79
CA ILE A 32 -0.55 -15.34 6.12
C ILE A 32 -0.61 -15.52 4.61
N GLY A 33 -1.30 -14.62 3.92
CA GLY A 33 -1.48 -14.64 2.46
C GLY A 33 -0.33 -13.98 1.69
N TYR A 34 0.89 -14.53 1.78
CA TYR A 34 1.95 -14.18 0.82
C TYR A 34 1.84 -15.08 -0.40
N ASP A 35 1.80 -14.50 -1.60
CA ASP A 35 1.84 -15.26 -2.85
C ASP A 35 3.24 -15.83 -3.12
N CYS A 36 3.36 -16.75 -4.07
CA CYS A 36 4.62 -17.40 -4.43
C CYS A 36 5.75 -16.43 -4.82
N GLY A 37 5.41 -15.29 -5.44
CA GLY A 37 6.38 -14.24 -5.78
C GLY A 37 6.99 -13.54 -4.56
N GLU A 38 6.31 -13.61 -3.40
CA GLU A 38 6.77 -13.07 -2.12
C GLU A 38 7.32 -14.16 -1.17
N SER A 39 7.61 -15.37 -1.67
CA SER A 39 8.13 -16.50 -0.87
C SER A 39 9.39 -16.17 -0.05
N HIS A 40 10.23 -15.23 -0.50
CA HIS A 40 11.38 -14.72 0.25
C HIS A 40 11.02 -14.06 1.61
N ARG A 41 9.73 -13.76 1.83
CA ARG A 41 9.21 -13.21 3.09
C ARG A 41 8.79 -14.26 4.09
N ILE A 42 8.73 -15.53 3.68
CA ILE A 42 8.45 -16.65 4.58
C ILE A 42 9.62 -16.78 5.55
N LYS A 43 9.28 -16.96 6.83
CA LYS A 43 10.28 -17.13 7.87
C LYS A 43 9.89 -18.30 8.74
N ASN A 44 10.82 -19.25 8.85
CA ASN A 44 10.68 -20.39 9.74
C ASN A 44 11.25 -19.99 11.10
N TYR A 45 10.41 -19.37 11.92
CA TYR A 45 10.71 -19.16 13.33
C TYR A 45 10.11 -20.31 14.13
N ASP A 46 10.89 -20.84 15.07
CA ASP A 46 10.33 -21.65 16.14
C ASP A 46 9.71 -20.70 17.17
N ASP A 47 8.40 -20.78 17.34
CA ASP A 47 7.62 -19.95 18.25
C ASP A 47 6.77 -20.86 19.15
N ASP A 48 6.87 -20.68 20.47
CA ASP A 48 6.18 -21.52 21.44
C ASP A 48 4.65 -21.39 21.38
N LYS A 49 4.14 -20.24 20.90
CA LYS A 49 2.72 -19.89 20.91
C LYS A 49 2.06 -20.02 19.54
N TYR A 50 2.83 -19.94 18.47
CA TYR A 50 2.29 -19.82 17.11
C TYR A 50 2.85 -20.85 16.14
N GLU A 51 1.98 -21.33 15.26
CA GLU A 51 2.34 -22.05 14.04
C GLU A 51 2.01 -21.13 12.85
N PHE A 52 2.95 -20.91 11.93
CA PHE A 52 2.73 -20.07 10.76
C PHE A 52 2.37 -20.91 9.54
N TRP A 53 1.31 -20.53 8.84
CA TRP A 53 0.88 -21.20 7.61
C TRP A 53 0.73 -20.20 6.46
N TYR A 54 1.24 -20.57 5.29
CA TYR A 54 1.32 -19.74 4.08
C TYR A 54 0.57 -20.41 2.92
N PRO A 55 -0.78 -20.44 2.96
CA PRO A 55 -1.58 -21.26 2.05
C PRO A 55 -1.35 -20.95 0.58
N LEU A 56 -1.19 -19.67 0.21
CA LEU A 56 -0.99 -19.28 -1.19
C LEU A 56 0.34 -19.79 -1.73
N VAL A 57 1.37 -19.90 -0.90
CA VAL A 57 2.64 -20.51 -1.31
C VAL A 57 2.50 -22.03 -1.42
N ASP A 58 1.85 -22.67 -0.44
CA ASP A 58 1.60 -24.12 -0.48
C ASP A 58 0.76 -24.54 -1.69
N TRP A 59 -0.18 -23.70 -2.11
CA TRP A 59 -1.01 -23.93 -3.29
C TRP A 59 -0.32 -23.59 -4.62
N GLY A 60 0.86 -22.97 -4.58
CA GLY A 60 1.56 -22.52 -5.79
C GLY A 60 0.93 -21.30 -6.45
N TRP A 61 0.18 -20.47 -5.69
CA TRP A 61 -0.56 -19.33 -6.22
C TRP A 61 0.31 -18.08 -6.32
N TYR A 62 0.33 -17.50 -7.50
CA TYR A 62 0.84 -16.17 -7.76
C TYR A 62 -0.28 -15.13 -7.63
N ARG A 63 0.10 -13.85 -7.79
CA ARG A 63 -0.81 -12.71 -7.72
C ARG A 63 -2.00 -12.86 -8.69
N GLU A 64 -1.74 -13.37 -9.89
CA GLU A 64 -2.75 -13.60 -10.93
C GLU A 64 -3.76 -14.68 -10.50
N ASP A 65 -3.30 -15.77 -9.89
CA ASP A 65 -4.17 -16.85 -9.40
C ASP A 65 -5.13 -16.34 -8.32
N CYS A 66 -4.63 -15.48 -7.43
CA CYS A 66 -5.46 -14.83 -6.42
C CYS A 66 -6.56 -13.97 -7.06
N VAL A 67 -6.23 -13.21 -8.10
CA VAL A 67 -7.21 -12.38 -8.83
C VAL A 67 -8.22 -13.26 -9.55
N ASN A 68 -7.77 -14.32 -10.22
CA ASN A 68 -8.65 -15.27 -10.91
C ASN A 68 -9.61 -15.97 -9.94
N ALA A 69 -9.14 -16.33 -8.75
CA ALA A 69 -9.99 -16.89 -7.71
C ALA A 69 -11.10 -15.92 -7.28
N ILE A 70 -10.77 -14.64 -7.04
CA ILE A 70 -11.76 -13.60 -6.69
C ILE A 70 -12.80 -13.42 -7.80
N VAL A 71 -12.35 -13.32 -9.06
CA VAL A 71 -13.24 -13.15 -10.23
C VAL A 71 -14.17 -14.34 -10.41
N ARG A 72 -13.68 -15.57 -10.22
CA ARG A 72 -14.48 -16.79 -10.29
C ARG A 72 -15.60 -16.83 -9.25
N GLU A 73 -15.38 -16.26 -8.08
CA GLU A 73 -16.41 -16.12 -7.03
C GLU A 73 -17.36 -14.92 -7.29
N GLY A 74 -17.23 -14.23 -8.42
CA GLY A 74 -18.05 -13.07 -8.77
C GLY A 74 -17.79 -11.84 -7.90
N LEU A 75 -16.66 -11.80 -7.18
CA LEU A 75 -16.29 -10.69 -6.31
C LEU A 75 -15.53 -9.60 -7.09
N PRO A 76 -15.69 -8.32 -6.72
CA PRO A 76 -14.94 -7.25 -7.37
C PRO A 76 -13.45 -7.37 -7.05
N LYS A 77 -12.61 -7.06 -8.04
CA LYS A 77 -11.15 -7.02 -7.84
C LYS A 77 -10.82 -5.93 -6.81
N PRO A 78 -10.12 -6.27 -5.71
CA PRO A 78 -9.76 -5.27 -4.72
C PRO A 78 -8.74 -4.28 -5.28
N ASN A 79 -8.96 -2.99 -4.99
CA ASN A 79 -7.97 -1.95 -5.23
C ASN A 79 -6.75 -2.12 -4.30
N LYS A 80 -5.66 -1.42 -4.61
CA LYS A 80 -4.47 -1.39 -3.76
C LYS A 80 -4.84 -0.80 -2.39
N SER A 81 -4.57 -1.53 -1.31
CA SER A 81 -4.90 -1.14 0.06
C SER A 81 -3.89 -0.17 0.70
N ALA A 82 -3.15 0.59 -0.11
CA ALA A 82 -2.17 1.54 0.41
C ALA A 82 -2.87 2.78 0.97
N CYS A 83 -2.30 3.39 2.02
CA CYS A 83 -2.78 4.68 2.51
C CYS A 83 -2.64 5.75 1.42
N PHE A 84 -3.59 6.68 1.35
CA PHE A 84 -3.56 7.80 0.40
C PHE A 84 -2.35 8.74 0.58
N PHE A 85 -1.64 8.66 1.71
CA PHE A 85 -0.42 9.42 2.04
C PHE A 85 0.82 8.52 2.14
N CYS A 86 0.80 7.33 1.54
CA CYS A 86 1.89 6.37 1.71
C CYS A 86 3.22 6.90 1.11
N PRO A 87 4.34 6.90 1.87
CA PRO A 87 5.64 7.31 1.33
C PRO A 87 6.19 6.47 0.17
N SER A 88 5.56 5.33 -0.11
CA SER A 88 5.94 4.38 -1.16
C SER A 88 4.98 4.41 -2.36
N THR A 89 4.08 5.38 -2.43
CA THR A 89 3.22 5.62 -3.60
C THR A 89 4.08 6.00 -4.81
N LYS A 90 3.72 5.50 -6.00
CA LYS A 90 4.42 5.84 -7.25
C LYS A 90 3.92 7.20 -7.78
N ILE A 91 4.77 7.95 -8.48
CA ILE A 91 4.39 9.24 -9.10
C ILE A 91 3.11 9.13 -9.94
N LYS A 92 2.96 8.07 -10.75
CA LYS A 92 1.75 7.84 -11.55
C LYS A 92 0.50 7.73 -10.67
N GLU A 93 0.58 7.02 -9.55
CA GLU A 93 -0.53 6.85 -8.61
C GLU A 93 -0.84 8.18 -7.89
N ILE A 94 0.15 9.05 -7.64
CA ILE A 94 -0.07 10.41 -7.10
C ILE A 94 -0.86 11.27 -8.10
N LYS A 95 -0.49 11.22 -9.38
CA LYS A 95 -1.20 11.94 -10.45
C LYS A 95 -2.63 11.44 -10.64
N GLU A 96 -2.82 10.12 -10.67
CA GLU A 96 -4.14 9.51 -10.70
C GLU A 96 -4.99 9.96 -9.50
N LEU A 97 -4.42 9.94 -8.29
CA LEU A 97 -5.10 10.40 -7.08
C LEU A 97 -5.45 11.90 -7.13
N TYR A 98 -4.60 12.73 -7.74
CA TYR A 98 -4.89 14.15 -7.97
C TYR A 98 -6.09 14.34 -8.88
N ASP A 99 -6.17 13.58 -9.97
CA ASP A 99 -7.27 13.71 -10.95
C ASP A 99 -8.59 13.16 -10.39
N THR A 100 -8.57 12.08 -9.60
CA THR A 100 -9.78 11.41 -9.12
C THR A 100 -10.26 11.90 -7.76
N GLU A 101 -9.34 12.25 -6.85
CA GLU A 101 -9.63 12.50 -5.43
C GLU A 101 -8.81 13.70 -4.88
N PRO A 102 -9.04 14.93 -5.39
CA PRO A 102 -8.24 16.11 -5.03
C PRO A 102 -8.28 16.44 -3.53
N GLU A 103 -9.36 16.08 -2.81
CA GLU A 103 -9.43 16.25 -1.36
C GLU A 103 -8.41 15.39 -0.60
N LEU A 104 -8.12 14.18 -1.09
CA LEU A 104 -7.13 13.30 -0.48
C LEU A 104 -5.72 13.81 -0.72
N ILE A 105 -5.46 14.40 -1.89
CA ILE A 105 -4.22 15.11 -2.15
C ILE A 105 -4.07 16.31 -1.21
N ALA A 106 -5.11 17.15 -1.06
CA ALA A 106 -5.03 18.29 -0.15
C ALA A 106 -4.71 17.86 1.29
N LYS A 107 -5.30 16.75 1.77
CA LYS A 107 -4.98 16.15 3.07
C LYS A 107 -3.54 15.63 3.13
N ALA A 108 -3.07 14.94 2.09
CA ALA A 108 -1.69 14.45 2.04
C ALA A 108 -0.68 15.60 2.07
N ILE A 109 -0.93 16.67 1.32
CA ILE A 109 -0.09 17.87 1.28
C ILE A 109 -0.12 18.61 2.61
N PHE A 110 -1.29 18.74 3.25
CA PHE A 110 -1.38 19.28 4.59
C PHE A 110 -0.53 18.47 5.59
N MET A 111 -0.57 17.13 5.51
CA MET A 111 0.29 16.28 6.33
C MET A 111 1.78 16.47 6.00
N GLU A 112 2.13 16.63 4.72
CA GLU A 112 3.50 16.90 4.26
C GLU A 112 4.03 18.22 4.82
N ASP A 113 3.25 19.29 4.74
CA ASP A 113 3.65 20.64 5.19
C ASP A 113 3.81 20.74 6.71
N ASN A 114 3.06 19.94 7.47
CA ASN A 114 3.13 19.91 8.93
C ASN A 114 4.17 18.91 9.48
N ALA A 115 4.88 18.18 8.61
CA ALA A 115 5.83 17.17 9.04
C ALA A 115 7.19 17.78 9.38
N GLU A 116 7.74 17.41 10.54
CA GLU A 116 9.14 17.68 10.87
C GLU A 116 10.02 16.58 10.28
N LEU A 117 10.72 16.89 9.19
CA LEU A 117 11.45 15.91 8.39
C LEU A 117 12.95 15.98 8.65
N THR A 118 13.57 14.80 8.83
CA THR A 118 15.03 14.68 9.01
C THR A 118 15.71 13.90 7.88
N GLN A 119 15.05 12.86 7.35
CA GLN A 119 15.65 11.92 6.39
C GLN A 119 14.93 11.81 5.05
N ILE A 120 13.66 12.24 4.96
CA ILE A 120 12.84 12.11 3.75
C ILE A 120 12.47 13.48 3.22
N LYS A 121 12.20 13.57 1.91
CA LYS A 121 11.82 14.81 1.24
C LYS A 121 10.30 14.85 1.08
N GLY A 122 9.62 15.52 1.99
CA GLY A 122 8.15 15.47 2.06
C GLY A 122 7.62 14.09 2.48
N LEU A 123 6.44 13.73 1.98
CA LEU A 123 5.84 12.40 2.12
C LEU A 123 6.55 11.36 1.27
N GLY A 124 7.18 11.72 0.15
CA GLY A 124 7.93 10.76 -0.65
C GLY A 124 9.34 10.53 -0.11
N ARG A 125 9.93 9.37 -0.47
CA ARG A 125 11.30 9.05 -0.01
C ARG A 125 12.36 9.96 -0.63
N ASN A 126 12.22 10.23 -1.94
CA ASN A 126 13.23 10.94 -2.74
C ASN A 126 12.67 12.23 -3.39
N TYR A 127 11.38 12.50 -3.25
CA TYR A 127 10.68 13.64 -3.86
C TYR A 127 9.49 13.99 -2.97
N SER A 128 9.14 15.28 -2.89
CA SER A 128 7.91 15.67 -2.19
C SER A 128 6.70 15.50 -3.10
N TRP A 129 5.54 15.25 -2.51
CA TRP A 129 4.30 15.15 -3.27
C TRP A 129 3.91 16.52 -3.83
N ARG A 130 4.18 17.59 -3.09
CA ARG A 130 3.98 18.98 -3.56
C ARG A 130 4.72 19.25 -4.86
N GLU A 131 6.00 18.90 -4.95
CA GLU A 131 6.79 19.08 -6.18
C GLU A 131 6.23 18.29 -7.37
N VAL A 132 5.76 17.06 -7.12
CA VAL A 132 5.16 16.22 -8.16
C VAL A 132 3.89 16.84 -8.72
N ILE A 133 3.05 17.39 -7.85
CA ILE A 133 1.79 18.05 -8.23
C ILE A 133 2.07 19.35 -8.96
N ASP A 134 2.93 20.21 -8.42
CA ASP A 134 3.30 21.48 -9.05
C ASP A 134 3.83 21.25 -10.48
N TYR A 135 4.66 20.22 -10.67
CA TYR A 135 5.15 19.84 -12.00
C TYR A 135 4.02 19.31 -12.90
N TYR A 136 3.11 18.50 -12.35
CA TYR A 136 2.00 17.94 -13.11
C TYR A 136 1.01 19.01 -13.57
N GLU A 137 0.70 19.98 -12.72
CA GLU A 137 -0.15 21.13 -13.05
C GLU A 137 0.49 21.99 -14.15
N ARG A 138 1.78 22.31 -14.04
CA ARG A 138 2.51 23.06 -15.09
C ARG A 138 2.55 22.28 -16.41
N GLN A 139 2.76 20.97 -16.34
CA GLN A 139 2.78 20.11 -17.53
C GLN A 139 1.40 20.09 -18.20
N THR A 140 0.31 19.98 -17.43
CA THR A 140 -1.05 20.03 -17.99
C THR A 140 -1.41 21.41 -18.52
N ASP A 141 -0.90 22.48 -17.93
CA ASP A 141 -1.08 23.86 -18.42
C ASP A 141 -0.43 24.08 -19.81
N MET A 142 0.76 23.52 -20.05
CA MET A 142 1.40 23.57 -21.38
C MET A 142 0.55 22.95 -22.50
N PHE A 143 -0.28 21.95 -22.20
CA PHE A 143 -1.18 21.34 -23.18
C PHE A 143 -2.54 22.03 -23.28
N LYS A 144 -2.90 22.88 -22.30
CA LYS A 144 -4.11 23.71 -22.33
C LYS A 144 -3.87 24.99 -23.13
N CYS A 145 -2.67 25.56 -23.05
CA CYS A 145 -2.20 26.63 -23.93
C CYS A 145 -1.66 26.04 -25.25
N SER A 146 -2.52 25.57 -26.15
CA SER A 146 -2.12 25.58 -27.56
C SER A 146 -2.06 27.06 -27.98
N PRO A 147 -0.90 27.62 -28.34
CA PRO A 147 -0.90 28.93 -28.97
C PRO A 147 -1.79 28.82 -30.21
N GLU A 148 -2.77 29.71 -30.34
CA GLU A 148 -3.45 29.93 -31.62
C GLU A 148 -2.37 30.39 -32.61
N ILE A 149 -1.77 29.44 -33.33
CA ILE A 149 -0.90 29.74 -34.43
C ILE A 149 -1.84 30.22 -35.53
N SER A 150 -1.94 31.54 -35.75
CA SER A 150 -2.62 32.04 -36.93
C SER A 150 -1.91 31.41 -38.14
N CYS A 151 -2.67 30.66 -38.93
CA CYS A 151 -2.19 30.10 -40.17
C CYS A 151 -2.13 31.23 -41.19
N ASP A 152 -1.11 32.08 -41.07
CA ASP A 152 -0.79 33.07 -42.09
C ASP A 152 -0.10 32.33 -43.24
N CYS A 153 -0.91 31.75 -44.13
CA CYS A 153 -0.48 31.34 -45.44
C CYS A 153 -0.03 32.61 -46.20
N PHE A 154 1.28 32.78 -46.38
CA PHE A 154 1.80 33.80 -47.29
C PHE A 154 1.42 33.40 -48.73
N GLU A 155 0.65 34.26 -49.40
CA GLU A 155 0.31 34.15 -50.83
C GLU A 155 1.57 34.15 -51.72
#